data_AF-A0A7H8IGS2-F1
#
_entry.id   AF-A0A7H8IGS2-F1
#
_cell.length_a   1.000
_cell.length_b   1.000
_cell.length_c   1.000
_cell.angle_alpha   90.00
_cell.angle_beta   90.00
_cell.angle_gamma   90.00
#
_symmetry.space_group_name_H-M   'P 1'
#
loop_
_entity.id
_entity.type
_entity.pdbx_description
1 polymer ?
#
loop_
_entity_poly.entity_id
_entity_poly.type
_entity_poly.pdbx_seq_one_letter_code
_entity_poly.pdbx_strand_id
1 'polypeptide(L)'
;MVSRWTQQLLDEATALMSAHRYRSALERLLVVFDVYPDLPEARQLASALIYAGARTTSEAAPDEQLGTRQLFDTRLNAVFCACEAPGCGVSWVSAHHLLDGHRGGAMISNPMGGCCEDCGVTLCKRHARSAGHGLDCPRCGRQLDHAPAPNGRRQSAQTERLNKRLVHVIVLVEGKKPPSAEFMTGLCESVMPDVFEGSPRITGNHYRKFTADEGRTEAVFHAGAMESAYLTDDYDLRIYPGKQAGRRGRRWVIAKVFENRPKHIDPEHPSAGP
;
A
#
# COMPACT_ATOMS: atom_id res chain seq x y z
N MET A 1 6.15 -14.49 20.40
CA MET A 1 6.11 -15.90 19.98
C MET A 1 5.07 -15.96 18.87
N VAL A 2 5.43 -16.46 17.69
CA VAL A 2 4.53 -16.53 16.52
C VAL A 2 3.56 -17.69 16.72
N SER A 3 2.26 -17.48 16.47
CA SER A 3 1.25 -18.54 16.55
C SER A 3 1.46 -19.60 15.47
N ARG A 4 0.90 -20.81 15.66
CA ARG A 4 0.99 -21.86 14.65
C ARG A 4 0.31 -21.46 13.34
N TRP A 5 -0.82 -20.76 13.44
CA TRP A 5 -1.54 -20.22 12.29
C TRP A 5 -0.68 -19.23 11.49
N THR A 6 -0.02 -18.29 12.18
CA THR A 6 0.87 -17.33 11.53
C THR A 6 2.07 -18.02 10.91
N GLN A 7 2.67 -18.99 11.61
CA GLN A 7 3.80 -19.75 11.09
C GLN A 7 3.42 -20.52 9.82
N GLN A 8 2.25 -21.15 9.78
CA GLN A 8 1.76 -21.84 8.60
C GLN A 8 1.66 -20.91 7.39
N LEU A 9 1.12 -19.69 7.57
CA LEU A 9 1.04 -18.70 6.48
C LEU A 9 2.41 -18.26 5.97
N LEU A 10 3.38 -18.10 6.88
CA LEU A 10 4.77 -17.76 6.52
C LEU A 10 5.45 -18.91 5.75
N ASP A 11 5.24 -20.15 6.17
CA ASP A 11 5.77 -21.34 5.52
C ASP A 11 5.16 -21.52 4.11
N GLU A 12 3.84 -21.34 3.99
CA GLU A 12 3.13 -21.36 2.70
C GLU A 12 3.65 -20.27 1.75
N ALA A 13 3.82 -19.04 2.25
CA ALA A 13 4.38 -17.94 1.47
C ALA A 13 5.80 -18.26 0.97
N THR A 14 6.64 -18.86 1.82
CA THR A 14 8.00 -19.26 1.47
C THR A 14 8.02 -20.35 0.40
N ALA A 15 7.15 -21.36 0.51
CA ALA A 15 7.01 -22.43 -0.47
C ALA A 15 6.55 -21.88 -1.83
N LEU A 16 5.55 -20.98 -1.84
CA LEU A 16 5.04 -20.34 -3.04
C LEU A 16 6.11 -19.45 -3.70
N MET A 17 6.88 -18.69 -2.92
CA MET A 17 7.98 -17.87 -3.42
C MET A 17 9.07 -18.73 -4.09
N SER A 18 9.42 -19.86 -3.47
CA SER A 18 10.38 -20.83 -4.04
C SER A 18 9.90 -21.45 -5.35
N ALA A 19 8.58 -21.53 -5.55
CA ALA A 19 7.95 -21.98 -6.79
C ALA A 19 7.67 -20.83 -7.79
N HIS A 20 8.26 -19.64 -7.59
CA HIS A 20 8.05 -18.44 -8.42
C HIS A 20 6.59 -17.95 -8.49
N ARG A 21 5.76 -18.29 -7.49
CA ARG A 21 4.36 -17.86 -7.39
C ARG A 21 4.22 -16.62 -6.51
N TYR A 22 4.81 -15.50 -6.97
CA TYR A 22 5.00 -14.32 -6.14
C TYR A 22 3.70 -13.61 -5.73
N ARG A 23 2.72 -13.50 -6.65
CA ARG A 23 1.40 -12.93 -6.31
C ARG A 23 0.71 -13.74 -5.22
N SER A 24 0.64 -15.07 -5.39
CA SER A 24 0.03 -15.96 -4.41
C SER A 24 0.76 -15.92 -3.06
N ALA A 25 2.10 -15.88 -3.07
CA ALA A 25 2.88 -15.77 -1.84
C ALA A 25 2.62 -14.45 -1.10
N LEU A 26 2.49 -13.34 -1.84
CA LEU A 26 2.18 -12.04 -1.27
C LEU A 26 0.78 -12.01 -0.65
N GLU A 27 -0.21 -12.66 -1.27
CA GLU A 27 -1.57 -12.76 -0.72
C GLU A 27 -1.57 -13.43 0.66
N ARG A 28 -0.73 -14.45 0.90
CA ARG A 28 -0.56 -15.06 2.23
C ARG A 28 0.04 -14.09 3.24
N LEU A 29 1.06 -13.33 2.85
CA LEU A 29 1.68 -12.32 3.71
C LEU A 29 0.72 -11.17 4.05
N LEU A 30 -0.14 -10.78 3.11
CA LEU A 30 -1.13 -9.72 3.34
C LEU A 30 -2.17 -10.13 4.39
N VAL A 31 -2.51 -11.43 4.50
CA VAL A 31 -3.33 -11.96 5.60
C VAL A 31 -2.61 -11.81 6.94
N VAL A 32 -1.31 -12.09 6.98
CA VAL A 32 -0.50 -11.87 8.20
C VAL A 32 -0.46 -10.38 8.57
N PHE A 33 -0.25 -9.48 7.60
CA PHE A 33 -0.23 -8.03 7.86
C PHE A 33 -1.58 -7.45 8.29
N ASP A 34 -2.70 -8.08 7.93
CA ASP A 34 -4.02 -7.68 8.43
C ASP A 34 -4.13 -7.89 9.96
N VAL A 35 -3.42 -8.88 10.51
CA VAL A 35 -3.48 -9.26 11.94
C VAL A 35 -2.28 -8.71 12.73
N TYR A 36 -1.08 -8.82 12.15
CA TYR A 36 0.21 -8.45 12.75
C TYR A 36 1.00 -7.54 11.80
N PRO A 37 0.61 -6.25 11.64
CA PRO A 37 1.25 -5.32 10.70
C PRO A 37 2.74 -5.05 11.00
N ASP A 38 3.16 -5.30 12.24
CA ASP A 38 4.51 -5.07 12.73
C ASP A 38 5.38 -6.33 12.82
N LEU A 39 4.90 -7.50 12.36
CA LEU A 39 5.66 -8.75 12.49
C LEU A 39 6.96 -8.72 11.66
N PRO A 40 8.15 -8.76 12.30
CA PRO A 40 9.43 -8.62 11.61
C PRO A 40 9.67 -9.70 10.54
N GLU A 41 9.33 -10.95 10.83
CA GLU A 41 9.52 -12.10 9.95
C GLU A 41 8.70 -11.93 8.65
N ALA A 42 7.45 -11.46 8.77
CA ALA A 42 6.60 -11.17 7.61
C ALA A 42 7.16 -10.01 6.77
N ARG A 43 7.70 -8.95 7.40
CA ARG A 43 8.33 -7.82 6.70
C ARG A 43 9.57 -8.24 5.91
N GLN A 44 10.40 -9.09 6.53
CA GLN A 44 11.59 -9.63 5.88
C GLN A 44 11.21 -10.48 4.66
N LEU A 45 10.26 -11.41 4.81
CA LEU A 45 9.80 -12.26 3.71
C LEU A 45 9.12 -11.43 2.59
N ALA A 46 8.31 -10.43 2.95
CA ALA A 46 7.70 -9.52 1.97
C ALA A 46 8.76 -8.72 1.19
N SER A 47 9.83 -8.26 1.85
CA SER A 47 10.93 -7.56 1.20
C SER A 47 11.63 -8.44 0.16
N ALA A 48 11.94 -9.69 0.54
CA ALA A 48 12.60 -10.66 -0.34
C ALA A 48 11.72 -11.02 -1.54
N LEU A 49 10.43 -11.25 -1.27
CA LEU A 49 9.43 -11.56 -2.29
C LEU A 49 9.30 -10.43 -3.30
N ILE A 50 9.15 -9.18 -2.85
CA ILE A 50 9.00 -8.05 -3.77
C ILE A 50 10.30 -7.84 -4.55
N TYR A 51 11.45 -7.97 -3.90
CA TYR A 51 12.75 -7.84 -4.57
C TYR A 51 12.93 -8.90 -5.66
N ALA A 52 12.48 -10.14 -5.45
CA ALA A 52 12.52 -11.21 -6.45
C ALA A 52 11.47 -11.01 -7.54
N GLY A 53 10.21 -10.78 -7.15
CA GLY A 53 9.04 -10.76 -8.02
C GLY A 53 8.87 -9.48 -8.85
N ALA A 54 9.45 -8.35 -8.43
CA ALA A 54 9.39 -7.09 -9.16
C ALA A 54 10.49 -6.93 -10.24
N ARG A 55 11.38 -7.92 -10.39
CA ARG A 55 12.42 -7.88 -11.44
C ARG A 55 11.78 -8.11 -12.80
N THR A 56 12.23 -7.35 -13.79
CA THR A 56 11.83 -7.50 -15.20
C THR A 56 12.20 -8.87 -15.79
N THR A 57 13.12 -9.59 -15.15
CA THR A 57 13.58 -10.94 -15.53
C THR A 57 12.98 -12.03 -14.65
N SER A 58 11.85 -11.78 -13.99
CA SER A 58 11.20 -12.77 -13.14
C SER A 58 10.82 -14.02 -13.94
N GLU A 59 11.09 -15.21 -13.39
CA GLU A 59 10.71 -16.50 -13.97
C GLU A 59 9.22 -16.84 -13.74
N ALA A 60 8.47 -15.95 -13.07
CA ALA A 60 7.06 -16.15 -12.81
C ALA A 60 6.22 -16.11 -14.10
N ALA A 61 5.22 -16.99 -14.14
CA ALA A 61 4.14 -16.91 -15.10
C ALA A 61 3.46 -15.53 -15.06
N PRO A 62 2.91 -15.01 -16.18
CA PRO A 62 2.37 -13.65 -16.25
C PRO A 62 1.32 -13.32 -15.18
N ASP A 63 0.54 -14.31 -14.75
CA ASP A 63 -0.47 -14.13 -13.73
C ASP A 63 0.15 -14.07 -12.31
N GLU A 64 1.25 -14.78 -12.05
CA GLU A 64 1.94 -14.76 -10.75
C GLU A 64 2.92 -13.57 -10.58
N GLN A 65 3.08 -12.73 -11.60
CA GLN A 65 3.87 -11.50 -11.52
C GLN A 65 3.22 -10.45 -10.62
N LEU A 66 4.06 -9.66 -9.95
CA LEU A 66 3.60 -8.57 -9.10
C LEU A 66 3.27 -7.33 -9.93
N GLY A 67 1.97 -7.06 -10.10
CA GLY A 67 1.49 -5.85 -10.76
C GLY A 67 1.45 -4.63 -9.84
N THR A 68 1.10 -3.48 -10.41
CA THR A 68 0.89 -2.22 -9.67
C THR A 68 -0.11 -2.40 -8.53
N ARG A 69 -1.17 -3.17 -8.72
CA ARG A 69 -2.17 -3.43 -7.66
C ARG A 69 -1.51 -3.99 -6.40
N GLN A 70 -0.71 -5.03 -6.55
CA GLN A 70 -0.03 -5.72 -5.45
C GLN A 70 1.07 -4.85 -4.86
N LEU A 71 1.90 -4.25 -5.71
CA LEU A 71 3.02 -3.44 -5.26
C LEU A 71 2.55 -2.20 -4.52
N PHE A 72 1.38 -1.63 -4.83
CA PHE A 72 0.86 -0.44 -4.16
C PHE A 72 -0.10 -0.70 -2.99
N ASP A 73 -0.20 -1.95 -2.54
CA ASP A 73 -0.98 -2.30 -1.36
C ASP A 73 -0.46 -1.56 -0.12
N THR A 74 -1.35 -0.82 0.56
CA THR A 74 -1.00 0.02 1.71
C THR A 74 -0.53 -0.78 2.92
N ARG A 75 -0.89 -2.07 3.03
CA ARG A 75 -0.39 -2.95 4.11
C ARG A 75 1.11 -3.20 4.01
N LEU A 76 1.68 -3.02 2.82
CA LEU A 76 3.11 -3.14 2.59
C LEU A 76 3.87 -1.86 2.93
N ASN A 77 3.21 -0.75 3.30
CA ASN A 77 3.88 0.53 3.52
C ASN A 77 5.09 0.41 4.44
N ALA A 78 5.01 -0.38 5.51
CA ALA A 78 6.10 -0.58 6.47
C ALA A 78 7.32 -1.33 5.92
N VAL A 79 7.25 -1.88 4.70
CA VAL A 79 8.37 -2.51 3.99
C VAL A 79 9.05 -1.53 3.02
N PHE A 80 8.37 -0.43 2.70
CA PHE A 80 8.88 0.59 1.80
C PHE A 80 9.58 1.71 2.56
N CYS A 81 10.51 2.35 1.85
CA CYS A 81 11.03 3.65 2.20
C CYS A 81 10.70 4.65 1.08
N ALA A 82 10.58 5.90 1.46
CA ALA A 82 10.28 7.01 0.56
C ALA A 82 11.36 8.08 0.64
N CYS A 83 11.59 8.72 -0.50
CA CYS A 83 12.48 9.86 -0.60
C CYS A 83 11.91 11.05 0.19
N GLU A 84 12.77 11.69 0.97
CA GLU A 84 12.35 12.78 1.83
C GLU A 84 12.40 14.16 1.17
N ALA A 85 12.94 14.23 -0.05
CA ALA A 85 13.00 15.46 -0.82
C ALA A 85 11.58 16.03 -1.06
N PRO A 86 11.37 17.35 -0.88
CA PRO A 86 10.07 17.98 -1.10
C PRO A 86 9.51 17.69 -2.49
N GLY A 87 8.25 17.26 -2.55
CA GLY A 87 7.56 16.92 -3.80
C GLY A 87 7.98 15.61 -4.47
N CYS A 88 8.90 14.84 -3.87
CA CYS A 88 9.27 13.53 -4.39
C CYS A 88 8.25 12.46 -3.99
N GLY A 89 7.67 11.77 -4.98
CA GLY A 89 6.79 10.61 -4.79
C GLY A 89 7.49 9.26 -4.93
N VAL A 90 8.83 9.22 -4.96
CA VAL A 90 9.59 7.97 -5.17
C VAL A 90 9.63 7.17 -3.88
N SER A 91 9.21 5.91 -3.95
CA SER A 91 9.36 4.90 -2.90
C SER A 91 9.93 3.60 -3.46
N TRP A 92 10.69 2.87 -2.65
CA TRP A 92 11.26 1.57 -3.00
C TRP A 92 11.25 0.64 -1.78
N VAL A 93 11.30 -0.68 -2.02
CA VAL A 93 11.49 -1.65 -0.93
C VAL A 93 12.87 -1.43 -0.35
N SER A 94 12.92 -1.28 0.98
CA SER A 94 14.22 -1.16 1.62
C SER A 94 14.95 -2.51 1.61
N ALA A 95 16.22 -2.48 1.23
CA ALA A 95 17.11 -3.62 1.41
C ALA A 95 17.49 -3.86 2.88
N HIS A 96 17.13 -2.95 3.81
CA HIS A 96 17.44 -3.04 5.24
C HIS A 96 17.10 -4.43 5.81
N HIS A 97 15.87 -4.91 5.59
CA HIS A 97 15.44 -6.23 6.07
C HIS A 97 16.18 -7.41 5.44
N LEU A 98 16.75 -7.23 4.24
CA LEU A 98 17.55 -8.26 3.57
C LEU A 98 18.99 -8.29 4.12
N LEU A 99 19.45 -7.15 4.64
CA LEU A 99 20.81 -6.96 5.12
C LEU A 99 20.94 -7.07 6.64
N ASP A 100 19.84 -7.04 7.41
CA ASP A 100 19.85 -7.16 8.88
C ASP A 100 20.46 -8.49 9.39
N GLY A 101 20.42 -9.55 8.58
CA GLY A 101 21.11 -10.81 8.86
C GLY A 101 22.63 -10.76 8.63
N HIS A 102 23.13 -9.67 8.06
CA HIS A 102 24.54 -9.42 7.76
C HIS A 102 24.96 -8.18 8.52
N ARG A 103 25.34 -8.36 9.80
CA ARG A 103 25.93 -7.29 10.63
C ARG A 103 27.13 -6.67 9.90
N GLY A 104 26.89 -5.56 9.19
CA GLY A 104 27.90 -4.73 8.54
C GLY A 104 28.26 -5.15 7.11
N GLY A 105 28.01 -4.25 6.15
CA GLY A 105 28.95 -4.08 5.03
C GLY A 105 28.50 -4.53 3.65
N ALA A 106 27.25 -4.99 3.44
CA ALA A 106 26.77 -5.22 2.08
C ALA A 106 26.48 -3.88 1.38
N MET A 107 27.49 -3.33 0.70
CA MET A 107 27.29 -2.18 -0.19
C MET A 107 26.39 -2.58 -1.36
N ILE A 108 25.32 -1.83 -1.54
CA ILE A 108 24.49 -1.95 -2.74
C ILE A 108 25.19 -1.19 -3.85
N SER A 109 25.60 -1.88 -4.92
CA SER A 109 26.36 -1.29 -6.03
C SER A 109 25.54 -0.35 -6.92
N ASN A 110 24.21 -0.38 -6.82
CA ASN A 110 23.32 0.53 -7.54
C ASN A 110 22.08 0.85 -6.69
N PRO A 111 22.22 1.67 -5.63
CA PRO A 111 21.12 1.93 -4.72
C PRO A 111 20.04 2.78 -5.42
N MET A 112 18.78 2.39 -5.24
CA MET A 112 17.62 3.23 -5.59
C MET A 112 17.57 4.50 -4.74
N GLY A 113 18.20 4.45 -3.57
CA GLY A 113 18.40 5.54 -2.62
C GLY A 113 19.16 5.06 -1.39
N GLY A 114 19.44 5.98 -0.46
CA GLY A 114 20.18 5.70 0.78
C GLY A 114 19.78 6.64 1.91
N CYS A 115 20.22 6.31 3.13
CA CYS A 115 20.11 7.18 4.30
C CYS A 115 21.46 7.84 4.60
N CYS A 116 21.44 9.11 4.99
CA CYS A 116 22.62 9.79 5.51
C CYS A 116 22.74 9.55 7.01
N GLU A 117 23.83 8.93 7.47
CA GLU A 117 24.03 8.68 8.92
C GLU A 117 24.12 9.97 9.74
N ASP A 118 24.64 11.05 9.15
CA ASP A 118 24.85 12.33 9.83
C ASP A 118 23.56 13.14 9.96
N CYS A 119 22.80 13.23 8.87
CA CYS A 119 21.60 14.06 8.78
C CYS A 119 20.30 13.28 8.98
N GLY A 120 20.35 11.94 9.01
CA GLY A 120 19.19 11.03 9.05
C GLY A 120 18.31 11.03 7.79
N VAL A 121 18.66 11.83 6.77
CA VAL A 121 17.78 12.03 5.61
C VAL A 121 17.83 10.84 4.65
N THR A 122 16.65 10.35 4.26
CA THR A 122 16.52 9.30 3.24
C THR A 122 16.27 9.91 1.87
N LEU A 123 17.13 9.64 0.88
CA LEU A 123 17.05 10.24 -0.45
C LEU A 123 17.13 9.18 -1.55
N CYS A 124 16.30 9.33 -2.58
CA CYS A 124 16.45 8.54 -3.80
C CYS A 124 17.64 9.01 -4.64
N LYS A 125 18.10 8.14 -5.55
CA LYS A 125 19.21 8.43 -6.48
C LYS A 125 19.07 9.74 -7.25
N ARG A 126 17.84 10.21 -7.53
CA ARG A 126 17.59 11.49 -8.24
C ARG A 126 17.87 12.73 -7.39
N HIS A 127 17.74 12.62 -6.07
CA HIS A 127 17.91 13.75 -5.14
C HIS A 127 19.21 13.65 -4.33
N ALA A 128 19.93 12.54 -4.45
CA ALA A 128 21.32 12.42 -4.05
C ALA A 128 22.26 13.00 -5.12
N ARG A 129 23.48 13.38 -4.73
CA ARG A 129 24.55 13.71 -5.68
C ARG A 129 25.26 12.43 -6.10
N SER A 130 25.49 12.23 -7.39
CA SER A 130 26.30 11.10 -7.85
C SER A 130 27.77 11.33 -7.50
N ALA A 131 28.39 10.37 -6.82
CA ALA A 131 29.80 10.42 -6.45
C ALA A 131 30.48 9.09 -6.82
N GLY A 132 31.06 9.02 -8.03
CA GLY A 132 31.65 7.79 -8.55
C GLY A 132 30.64 6.65 -8.63
N HIS A 133 30.84 5.61 -7.80
CA HIS A 133 29.95 4.44 -7.68
C HIS A 133 28.89 4.58 -6.57
N GLY A 134 28.87 5.70 -5.84
CA GLY A 134 27.99 5.93 -4.70
C GLY A 134 27.08 7.14 -4.87
N LEU A 135 26.35 7.43 -3.78
CA LEU A 135 25.46 8.58 -3.64
C LEU A 135 25.94 9.42 -2.47
N ASP A 136 25.99 10.74 -2.63
CA ASP A 136 26.33 11.67 -1.55
C ASP A 136 25.12 12.49 -1.13
N CYS A 137 25.07 12.77 0.17
CA CYS A 137 24.08 13.63 0.79
C CYS A 137 24.27 15.07 0.30
N PRO A 138 23.26 15.70 -0.33
CA PRO A 138 23.37 17.08 -0.81
C PRO A 138 23.46 18.12 0.33
N ARG A 139 23.16 17.71 1.58
CA ARG A 139 23.19 18.60 2.76
C ARG A 139 24.58 18.68 3.40
N CYS A 140 25.19 17.53 3.69
CA CYS A 140 26.47 17.46 4.43
C CYS A 140 27.63 16.87 3.62
N GLY A 141 27.40 16.41 2.39
CA GLY A 141 28.44 15.85 1.52
C GLY A 141 28.93 14.44 1.89
N ARG A 142 28.39 13.82 2.94
CA ARG A 142 28.73 12.44 3.30
C ARG A 142 28.02 11.42 2.39
N GLN A 143 28.59 10.23 2.29
CA GLN A 143 28.05 9.14 1.51
C GLN A 143 26.67 8.67 2.05
N LEU A 144 25.84 8.17 1.15
CA LEU A 144 24.54 7.54 1.33
C LEU A 144 24.67 6.05 0.96
N ASP A 145 25.50 5.33 1.70
CA ASP A 145 25.85 3.92 1.50
C ASP A 145 25.00 2.93 2.31
N HIS A 146 24.21 3.43 3.25
CA HIS A 146 23.34 2.60 4.08
C HIS A 146 21.95 2.41 3.46
N ALA A 147 21.51 1.15 3.43
CA ALA A 147 20.11 0.85 3.15
C ALA A 147 19.23 1.49 4.24
N PRO A 148 18.33 2.41 3.87
CA PRO A 148 17.54 3.15 4.85
C PRO A 148 16.59 2.20 5.58
N ALA A 149 16.40 2.35 6.89
CA ALA A 149 15.27 1.69 7.53
C ALA A 149 13.95 2.08 6.83
N PRO A 150 12.97 1.18 6.70
CA PRO A 150 11.67 1.54 6.13
C PRO A 150 11.05 2.70 6.91
N ASN A 151 10.62 3.74 6.20
CA ASN A 151 9.94 4.91 6.75
C ASN A 151 8.54 5.10 6.17
N GLY A 152 8.00 4.08 5.52
CA GLY A 152 6.69 4.13 4.91
C GLY A 152 6.69 4.76 3.52
N ARG A 153 5.51 4.72 2.88
CA ARG A 153 5.25 5.51 1.67
C ARG A 153 4.66 6.85 2.06
N ARG A 154 5.24 7.92 1.54
CA ARG A 154 4.70 9.29 1.71
C ARG A 154 3.41 9.52 0.92
N GLN A 155 3.27 8.84 -0.21
CA GLN A 155 2.08 8.92 -1.06
C GLN A 155 1.75 7.51 -1.55
N SER A 156 0.56 7.02 -1.23
CA SER A 156 -0.04 5.89 -1.93
C SER A 156 -1.12 6.43 -2.85
N ALA A 157 -1.14 5.94 -4.09
CA ALA A 157 -2.27 6.17 -4.98
C ALA A 157 -3.52 5.40 -4.51
N GLN A 158 -3.33 4.38 -3.67
CA GLN A 158 -4.39 3.55 -3.13
C GLN A 158 -4.91 4.11 -1.80
N THR A 159 -6.22 4.06 -1.66
CA THR A 159 -6.96 4.24 -0.40
C THR A 159 -6.59 3.14 0.59
N GLU A 160 -6.72 3.45 1.88
CA GLU A 160 -6.37 2.53 2.96
C GLU A 160 -7.15 1.20 2.84
N ARG A 161 -6.44 0.11 3.12
CA ARG A 161 -6.97 -1.26 3.22
C ARG A 161 -6.98 -1.65 4.69
N LEU A 162 -8.16 -2.02 5.18
CA LEU A 162 -8.36 -2.41 6.58
C LEU A 162 -8.50 -3.93 6.70
N ASN A 163 -8.16 -4.44 7.87
CA ASN A 163 -8.61 -5.77 8.31
C ASN A 163 -10.10 -5.73 8.66
N LYS A 164 -10.94 -5.33 7.72
CA LYS A 164 -12.41 -5.32 7.84
C LYS A 164 -13.00 -5.70 6.50
N ARG A 165 -14.17 -6.33 6.50
CA ARG A 165 -14.84 -6.70 5.25
C ARG A 165 -15.42 -5.44 4.60
N LEU A 166 -14.88 -5.05 3.45
CA LEU A 166 -15.47 -4.02 2.60
C LEU A 166 -16.78 -4.56 2.00
N VAL A 167 -17.90 -3.89 2.27
CA VAL A 167 -19.22 -4.33 1.80
C VAL A 167 -19.83 -3.41 0.76
N HIS A 168 -19.46 -2.13 0.77
CA HIS A 168 -19.96 -1.16 -0.20
C HIS A 168 -18.93 -0.08 -0.48
N VAL A 169 -18.79 0.28 -1.74
CA VAL A 169 -18.06 1.46 -2.20
C VAL A 169 -19.01 2.40 -2.92
N ILE A 170 -19.07 3.64 -2.45
CA ILE A 170 -19.85 4.72 -3.06
C ILE A 170 -18.85 5.72 -3.66
N VAL A 171 -18.89 5.90 -4.97
CA VAL A 171 -18.05 6.86 -5.68
C VAL A 171 -18.92 8.03 -6.12
N LEU A 172 -18.62 9.21 -5.61
CA LEU A 172 -19.20 10.47 -6.07
C LEU A 172 -18.19 11.17 -6.98
N VAL A 173 -18.63 11.64 -8.15
CA VAL A 173 -17.78 12.38 -9.08
C VAL A 173 -18.36 13.75 -9.37
N GLU A 174 -17.51 14.78 -9.34
CA GLU A 174 -17.93 16.13 -9.68
C GLU A 174 -18.26 16.23 -11.18
N GLY A 175 -19.50 16.58 -11.52
CA GLY A 175 -19.97 16.67 -12.89
C GLY A 175 -21.50 16.68 -13.04
N LYS A 176 -21.95 16.79 -14.29
CA LYS A 176 -23.39 16.78 -14.65
C LYS A 176 -23.92 15.39 -15.04
N LYS A 177 -23.05 14.37 -15.07
CA LYS A 177 -23.37 13.03 -15.52
C LYS A 177 -22.72 12.02 -14.59
N PRO A 178 -23.33 10.83 -14.40
CA PRO A 178 -22.69 9.72 -13.70
C PRO A 178 -21.31 9.38 -14.28
N PRO A 179 -20.39 8.82 -13.47
CA PRO A 179 -19.10 8.35 -13.97
C PRO A 179 -19.28 7.26 -15.03
N SER A 180 -18.40 7.25 -16.05
CA SER A 180 -18.38 6.17 -17.04
C SER A 180 -17.85 4.88 -16.42
N ALA A 181 -18.20 3.73 -17.01
CA ALA A 181 -17.66 2.44 -16.62
C ALA A 181 -16.11 2.42 -16.68
N GLU A 182 -15.53 2.96 -17.75
CA GLU A 182 -14.07 3.09 -17.90
C GLU A 182 -13.42 3.88 -16.76
N PHE A 183 -14.04 5.00 -16.35
CA PHE A 183 -13.55 5.79 -15.22
C PHE A 183 -13.64 5.01 -13.91
N MET A 184 -14.75 4.30 -13.68
CA MET A 184 -14.93 3.47 -12.49
C MET A 184 -13.92 2.34 -12.44
N THR A 185 -13.69 1.64 -13.56
CA THR A 185 -12.68 0.58 -13.67
C THR A 185 -11.29 1.11 -13.35
N GLY A 186 -10.90 2.24 -13.94
CA GLY A 186 -9.60 2.86 -13.66
C GLY A 186 -9.43 3.25 -12.19
N LEU A 187 -10.48 3.77 -11.54
CA LEU A 187 -10.46 4.04 -10.09
C LEU A 187 -10.32 2.75 -9.26
N CYS A 188 -11.08 1.71 -9.59
CA CYS A 188 -10.99 0.42 -8.92
C CYS A 188 -9.57 -0.16 -9.00
N GLU A 189 -8.95 -0.13 -10.18
CA GLU A 189 -7.61 -0.71 -10.37
C GLU A 189 -6.50 0.09 -9.69
N SER A 190 -6.58 1.43 -9.71
CA SER A 190 -5.47 2.30 -9.27
C SER A 190 -5.62 2.86 -7.86
N VAL A 191 -6.85 3.08 -7.39
CA VAL A 191 -7.15 3.82 -6.15
C VAL A 191 -7.82 2.94 -5.09
N MET A 192 -8.67 2.00 -5.47
CA MET A 192 -9.39 1.16 -4.51
C MET A 192 -9.40 -0.33 -4.91
N PRO A 193 -8.23 -0.98 -5.06
CA PRO A 193 -8.20 -2.34 -5.60
C PRO A 193 -8.67 -3.42 -4.62
N ASP A 194 -9.02 -3.04 -3.39
CA ASP A 194 -9.60 -3.93 -2.38
C ASP A 194 -11.02 -4.37 -2.75
N VAL A 195 -11.67 -3.68 -3.70
CA VAL A 195 -12.92 -4.15 -4.31
C VAL A 195 -12.79 -5.52 -4.97
N PHE A 196 -11.58 -5.89 -5.40
CA PHE A 196 -11.33 -7.18 -6.03
C PHE A 196 -11.04 -8.32 -5.03
N GLU A 197 -11.01 -8.03 -3.72
CA GLU A 197 -10.80 -9.06 -2.68
C GLU A 197 -12.12 -9.62 -2.16
N GLY A 198 -13.13 -8.76 -1.97
CA GLY A 198 -14.38 -9.11 -1.29
C GLY A 198 -15.65 -8.97 -2.14
N SER A 199 -15.52 -8.51 -3.39
CA SER A 199 -16.64 -8.22 -4.30
C SER A 199 -17.75 -7.38 -3.62
N PRO A 200 -17.42 -6.19 -3.07
CA PRO A 200 -18.40 -5.32 -2.45
C PRO A 200 -19.40 -4.82 -3.51
N ARG A 201 -20.54 -4.31 -3.04
CA ARG A 201 -21.39 -3.48 -3.90
C ARG A 201 -20.61 -2.23 -4.31
N ILE A 202 -20.71 -1.82 -5.57
CA ILE A 202 -20.09 -0.58 -6.06
C ILE A 202 -21.17 0.28 -6.69
N THR A 203 -21.27 1.53 -6.23
CA THR A 203 -22.23 2.51 -6.75
C THR A 203 -21.49 3.76 -7.20
N GLY A 204 -21.72 4.19 -8.44
CA GLY A 204 -21.15 5.42 -9.00
C GLY A 204 -22.22 6.48 -9.21
N ASN A 205 -22.10 7.63 -8.56
CA ASN A 205 -23.00 8.76 -8.65
C ASN A 205 -22.24 10.05 -8.99
N HIS A 206 -22.99 11.11 -9.29
CA HIS A 206 -22.41 12.41 -9.61
C HIS A 206 -23.02 13.51 -8.76
N TYR A 207 -22.22 14.55 -8.52
CA TYR A 207 -22.65 15.76 -7.85
C TYR A 207 -22.20 16.96 -8.67
N ARG A 208 -23.06 17.97 -8.83
CA ARG A 208 -22.76 19.10 -9.72
C ARG A 208 -21.46 19.81 -9.34
N LYS A 209 -21.24 19.99 -8.05
CA LYS A 209 -20.06 20.62 -7.45
C LYS A 209 -19.99 20.23 -5.98
N PHE A 210 -18.85 19.71 -5.50
CA PHE A 210 -18.67 19.46 -4.07
C PHE A 210 -18.48 20.76 -3.31
N THR A 211 -18.94 20.78 -2.05
CA THR A 211 -18.69 21.91 -1.15
C THR A 211 -17.22 21.97 -0.69
N ALA A 212 -16.90 22.95 0.17
CA ALA A 212 -15.53 23.25 0.59
C ALA A 212 -14.87 22.12 1.41
N ASP A 213 -15.66 21.20 1.97
CA ASP A 213 -15.20 20.05 2.77
C ASP A 213 -14.69 18.86 1.91
N GLU A 214 -14.42 19.12 0.64
CA GLU A 214 -14.00 18.12 -0.33
C GLU A 214 -15.03 17.02 -0.61
N GLY A 215 -16.32 17.31 -0.40
CA GLY A 215 -17.42 16.40 -0.74
C GLY A 215 -17.67 15.32 0.33
N ARG A 216 -17.10 15.50 1.53
CA ARG A 216 -17.23 14.54 2.64
C ARG A 216 -18.66 14.47 3.15
N THR A 217 -19.31 15.62 3.34
CA THR A 217 -20.70 15.70 3.80
C THR A 217 -21.64 15.05 2.81
N GLU A 218 -21.44 15.28 1.51
CA GLU A 218 -22.20 14.64 0.45
C GLU A 218 -22.03 13.13 0.48
N ALA A 219 -20.81 12.62 0.70
CA ALA A 219 -20.55 11.19 0.83
C ALA A 219 -21.26 10.57 2.04
N VAL A 220 -21.24 11.22 3.21
CA VAL A 220 -21.97 10.76 4.41
C VAL A 220 -23.48 10.74 4.15
N PHE A 221 -24.03 11.82 3.60
CA PHE A 221 -25.45 11.93 3.30
C PHE A 221 -25.88 10.84 2.30
N HIS A 222 -25.10 10.63 1.24
CA HIS A 222 -25.38 9.58 0.27
C HIS A 222 -25.32 8.19 0.91
N ALA A 223 -24.34 7.90 1.78
CA ALA A 223 -24.26 6.62 2.48
C ALA A 223 -25.51 6.38 3.34
N GLY A 224 -25.91 7.35 4.16
CA GLY A 224 -27.10 7.24 5.03
C GLY A 224 -28.41 7.16 4.26
N ALA A 225 -28.52 7.86 3.12
CA ALA A 225 -29.70 7.78 2.24
C ALA A 225 -29.81 6.44 1.52
N MET A 226 -28.69 5.75 1.28
CA MET A 226 -28.69 4.41 0.70
C MET A 226 -29.03 3.33 1.72
N GLU A 227 -28.44 3.41 2.90
CA GLU A 227 -28.69 2.49 4.01
C GLU A 227 -28.37 3.19 5.34
N SER A 228 -29.41 3.40 6.16
CA SER A 228 -29.26 4.10 7.45
C SER A 228 -28.34 3.34 8.42
N ALA A 229 -28.27 2.00 8.30
CA ALA A 229 -27.39 1.18 9.12
C ALA A 229 -25.91 1.54 8.93
N TYR A 230 -25.49 2.08 7.77
CA TYR A 230 -24.10 2.48 7.53
C TYR A 230 -23.59 3.60 8.44
N LEU A 231 -24.50 4.28 9.16
CA LEU A 231 -24.18 5.33 10.13
C LEU A 231 -24.23 4.84 11.58
N THR A 232 -24.31 3.54 11.80
CA THR A 232 -24.29 2.89 13.13
C THR A 232 -22.93 2.25 13.41
N ASP A 233 -22.70 1.84 14.65
CA ASP A 233 -21.44 1.21 15.10
C ASP A 233 -21.16 -0.14 14.44
N ASP A 234 -22.14 -0.75 13.77
CA ASP A 234 -21.98 -2.00 13.01
C ASP A 234 -21.10 -1.81 11.76
N TYR A 235 -20.88 -0.56 11.33
CA TYR A 235 -20.12 -0.22 10.14
C TYR A 235 -19.08 0.87 10.39
N ASP A 236 -17.96 0.77 9.69
CA ASP A 236 -16.92 1.79 9.63
C ASP A 236 -16.97 2.47 8.26
N LEU A 237 -17.35 3.76 8.23
CA LEU A 237 -17.42 4.58 7.02
C LEU A 237 -16.15 5.40 6.88
N ARG A 238 -15.35 5.11 5.84
CA ARG A 238 -14.13 5.85 5.51
C ARG A 238 -14.29 6.65 4.23
N ILE A 239 -13.91 7.92 4.26
CA ILE A 239 -14.11 8.85 3.14
C ILE A 239 -12.77 9.35 2.63
N TYR A 240 -12.55 9.14 1.33
CA TYR A 240 -11.33 9.47 0.63
C TYR A 240 -11.64 10.46 -0.49
N PRO A 241 -11.40 11.76 -0.29
CA PRO A 241 -11.45 12.74 -1.36
C PRO A 241 -10.24 12.56 -2.28
N GLY A 242 -10.42 12.90 -3.55
CA GLY A 242 -9.34 12.85 -4.52
C GLY A 242 -9.64 13.60 -5.79
N LYS A 243 -8.65 13.62 -6.68
CA LYS A 243 -8.72 14.32 -7.96
C LYS A 243 -7.93 13.55 -9.00
N GLN A 244 -8.48 13.43 -10.20
CA GLN A 244 -7.73 12.93 -11.35
C GLN A 244 -6.50 13.81 -11.60
N ALA A 245 -5.40 13.22 -12.06
CA ALA A 245 -4.20 13.98 -12.41
C ALA A 245 -4.49 15.06 -13.48
N GLY A 246 -3.76 16.18 -13.40
CA GLY A 246 -3.87 17.30 -14.33
C GLY A 246 -4.67 18.50 -13.79
N ARG A 247 -4.43 19.68 -14.40
CA ARG A 247 -5.01 20.97 -13.92
C ARG A 247 -6.55 20.96 -13.87
N ARG A 248 -7.18 20.29 -14.85
CA ARG A 248 -8.64 20.14 -14.98
C ARG A 248 -9.16 18.77 -14.53
N GLY A 249 -8.38 18.02 -13.76
CA GLY A 249 -8.79 16.72 -13.27
C GLY A 249 -10.11 16.79 -12.49
N ARG A 250 -11.00 15.84 -12.74
CA ARG A 250 -12.28 15.77 -12.02
C ARG A 250 -12.04 15.39 -10.58
N ARG A 251 -12.74 16.06 -9.66
CA ARG A 251 -12.76 15.71 -8.25
C ARG A 251 -13.68 14.51 -8.06
N TRP A 252 -13.32 13.65 -7.14
CA TRP A 252 -14.12 12.51 -6.73
C TRP A 252 -14.02 12.32 -5.24
N VAL A 253 -14.99 11.62 -4.67
CA VAL A 253 -15.00 11.18 -3.29
C VAL A 253 -15.38 9.70 -3.28
N ILE A 254 -14.55 8.89 -2.63
CA ILE A 254 -14.82 7.46 -2.42
C ILE A 254 -15.21 7.29 -0.96
N ALA A 255 -16.43 6.83 -0.72
CA ALA A 255 -16.88 6.37 0.59
C ALA A 255 -16.80 4.84 0.61
N LYS A 256 -15.97 4.29 1.49
CA LYS A 256 -15.87 2.85 1.74
C LYS A 256 -16.61 2.51 3.02
N VAL A 257 -17.52 1.55 2.93
CA VAL A 257 -18.28 1.02 4.05
C VAL A 257 -17.75 -0.36 4.38
N PHE A 258 -17.21 -0.51 5.59
CA PHE A 258 -16.72 -1.77 6.10
C PHE A 258 -17.65 -2.29 7.19
N GLU A 259 -17.87 -3.61 7.26
CA GLU A 259 -18.43 -4.20 8.48
C GLU A 259 -17.43 -3.99 9.62
N ASN A 260 -17.92 -3.60 10.79
CA ASN A 260 -17.09 -3.36 11.97
C ASN A 260 -16.69 -4.66 12.68
N ARG A 261 -16.15 -5.61 11.90
CA ARG A 261 -15.59 -6.88 12.36
C ARG A 261 -14.33 -7.22 11.55
N PRO A 262 -13.34 -7.85 12.19
CA PRO A 262 -12.13 -8.27 11.50
C PRO A 262 -12.44 -9.30 10.41
N LYS A 263 -11.81 -9.16 9.23
CA LYS A 263 -11.92 -10.16 8.15
C LYS A 263 -10.97 -11.34 8.36
N HIS A 264 -9.83 -11.11 9.00
CA HIS A 264 -8.85 -12.13 9.38
C HIS A 264 -8.60 -12.05 10.89
N ILE A 265 -8.57 -13.22 11.53
CA ILE A 265 -8.37 -13.38 12.96
C ILE A 265 -7.38 -14.54 13.14
N ASP A 266 -6.39 -14.36 14.00
CA ASP A 266 -5.58 -15.47 14.48
C ASP A 266 -6.41 -16.30 15.47
N PRO A 267 -6.73 -17.58 15.18
CA PRO A 267 -7.54 -18.41 16.06
C PRO A 267 -6.89 -18.67 17.43
N GLU A 268 -5.56 -18.57 17.53
CA GLU A 268 -4.83 -18.73 18.79
C GLU A 268 -4.77 -17.43 19.60
N HIS A 269 -5.01 -16.28 18.94
CA HIS A 269 -5.01 -14.95 19.55
C HIS A 269 -6.15 -14.10 18.98
N PRO A 270 -7.42 -14.39 19.32
CA PRO A 270 -8.58 -13.76 18.68
C PRO A 270 -8.70 -12.26 18.98
N SER A 271 -8.01 -11.76 20.01
CA SER A 271 -7.90 -10.34 20.33
C SER A 271 -6.76 -9.62 19.61
N ALA A 272 -5.91 -10.34 18.86
CA ALA A 272 -4.91 -9.73 18.00
C ALA A 272 -5.64 -9.20 16.75
N GLY A 273 -6.12 -7.97 16.84
CA GLY A 273 -6.65 -7.21 15.72
C GLY A 273 -6.34 -5.74 15.94
N PRO A 274 -5.97 -4.98 14.90
CA PRO A 274 -5.78 -3.54 15.00
C PRO A 274 -7.09 -2.79 15.27
#